data_AF-A0A5B9C875-F1
#
_entry.id   AF-A0A5B9C875-F1
#
_cell.length_a   1.000
_cell.length_b   1.000
_cell.length_c   1.000
_cell.angle_alpha   90.00
_cell.angle_beta   90.00
_cell.angle_gamma   90.00
#
_symmetry.space_group_name_H-M   'P 1'
#
loop_
_entity.id
_entity.type
_entity.pdbx_description
1 polymer ?
#
loop_
_entity_poly.entity_id
_entity_poly.type
_entity_poly.pdbx_seq_one_letter_code
_entity_poly.pdbx_strand_id
1 'polypeptide(L)'
;SSRHWGPIYVKLKDRRYVQLFYEKGLEKPFKEFKLEINHEVSEPKLQNYDENGRIHSVRIDRITYKEKKKYQPKPTVSHIAEKEQVIKLGTTNYNDFLSFIRAVQDSLMDLPASSTDLSTVGLNYQEQEITVDVKDEFYGILAKGDNRILQHNVLTRVHVLSFLSGLAECRLGLNDILIKGNEIVLRQDIMPTTTTKWIQLNDCHFHSCVDEEAFASARVIMFNPLDACRFELMRFRSVFSEKTMPFTLRIRASVNGAEVELQSWLVMSPGFSSNRDPLSQVPCENVMIRYPVPHK
;
A
#
# COMPACT_ATOMS: atom_id res chain seq x y z
N SER A 1 -5.81 -33.27 -5.41
CA SER A 1 -5.35 -32.72 -4.11
C SER A 1 -6.42 -31.78 -3.59
N SER A 2 -7.23 -32.21 -2.64
CA SER A 2 -8.32 -31.42 -2.06
C SER A 2 -7.77 -30.47 -1.00
N ARG A 3 -7.22 -29.33 -1.43
CA ARG A 3 -6.85 -28.25 -0.51
C ARG A 3 -8.14 -27.61 0.01
N HIS A 4 -8.33 -27.61 1.32
CA HIS A 4 -9.43 -26.93 1.99
C HIS A 4 -8.89 -25.87 2.95
N TRP A 5 -9.73 -24.89 3.29
CA TRP A 5 -9.44 -23.95 4.36
C TRP A 5 -9.61 -24.65 5.72
N GLY A 6 -8.78 -24.30 6.70
CA GLY A 6 -8.86 -24.81 8.06
C GLY A 6 -8.80 -23.66 9.05
N PRO A 7 -9.55 -23.72 10.17
CA PRO A 7 -9.53 -22.68 11.18
C PRO A 7 -8.16 -22.64 11.87
N ILE A 8 -7.60 -21.44 11.99
CA ILE A 8 -6.37 -21.16 12.72
C ILE A 8 -6.47 -19.80 13.40
N TYR A 9 -5.62 -19.58 14.39
CA TYR A 9 -5.42 -18.28 15.02
C TYR A 9 -4.06 -17.72 14.59
N VAL A 10 -4.04 -16.44 14.25
CA VAL A 10 -2.83 -15.74 13.81
C VAL A 10 -2.50 -14.66 14.82
N LYS A 11 -1.23 -14.60 15.22
CA LYS A 11 -0.69 -13.57 16.11
C LYS A 11 0.57 -12.99 15.51
N LEU A 12 0.73 -11.67 15.61
CA LEU A 12 1.97 -11.00 15.29
C LEU A 12 2.75 -10.75 16.58
N LYS A 13 3.88 -11.44 16.73
CA LYS A 13 4.77 -11.33 17.90
C LYS A 13 5.93 -10.39 17.57
N ASP A 14 6.21 -9.47 18.50
CA ASP A 14 7.32 -8.51 18.44
C ASP A 14 7.40 -7.69 17.14
N ARG A 15 6.25 -7.48 16.46
CA ARG A 15 6.15 -6.86 15.12
C ARG A 15 7.10 -7.47 14.08
N ARG A 16 7.50 -8.73 14.25
CA ARG A 16 8.49 -9.39 13.38
C ARG A 16 8.15 -10.82 13.05
N TYR A 17 7.37 -11.50 13.89
CA TYR A 17 7.08 -12.92 13.73
C TYR A 17 5.58 -13.12 13.56
N VAL A 18 5.18 -13.73 12.44
CA VAL A 18 3.80 -14.20 12.25
C VAL A 18 3.71 -15.62 12.77
N GLN A 19 2.92 -15.80 13.82
CA GLN A 19 2.71 -17.06 14.51
C GLN A 19 1.31 -17.62 14.22
N LEU A 20 1.24 -18.91 13.91
CA LEU A 20 0.00 -19.63 13.63
C LEU A 20 -0.27 -20.68 14.71
N PHE A 21 -1.50 -20.74 15.19
CA PHE A 21 -1.95 -21.65 16.24
C PHE A 21 -3.21 -22.40 15.78
N TYR A 22 -3.34 -23.67 16.16
CA TYR A 22 -4.56 -24.43 15.90
C TYR A 22 -5.72 -23.94 16.76
N GLU A 23 -5.42 -23.56 18.00
CA GLU A 23 -6.40 -23.14 18.99
C GLU A 23 -5.94 -21.86 19.71
N LYS A 24 -6.91 -21.09 20.19
CA LYS A 24 -6.66 -19.86 20.95
C LYS A 24 -6.13 -20.22 22.33
N GLY A 25 -5.06 -19.56 22.75
CA GLY A 25 -4.47 -19.74 24.09
C GLY A 25 -3.33 -20.74 24.17
N LEU A 26 -2.98 -21.42 23.06
CA LEU A 26 -1.77 -22.22 22.99
C LEU A 26 -0.51 -21.35 23.12
N GLU A 27 0.48 -21.81 23.88
CA GLU A 27 1.74 -21.10 24.04
C GLU A 27 2.67 -21.28 22.83
N LYS A 28 2.67 -22.47 22.22
CA LYS A 28 3.56 -22.81 21.12
C LYS A 28 2.81 -22.75 19.78
N PRO A 29 3.26 -21.94 18.81
CA PRO A 29 2.70 -21.96 17.47
C PRO A 29 3.08 -23.25 16.75
N PHE A 30 2.20 -23.75 15.88
CA PHE A 30 2.53 -24.88 15.01
C PHE A 30 3.38 -24.45 13.81
N LYS A 31 3.33 -23.15 13.46
CA LYS A 31 4.17 -22.55 12.42
C LYS A 31 4.47 -21.11 12.78
N GLU A 32 5.71 -20.71 12.58
CA GLU A 32 6.19 -19.34 12.75
C GLU A 32 7.08 -19.00 11.56
N PHE A 33 7.00 -17.75 11.09
CA PHE A 33 7.97 -17.21 10.16
C PHE A 33 8.25 -15.75 10.48
N LYS A 34 9.48 -15.34 10.21
CA LYS A 34 9.98 -13.98 10.41
C LYS A 34 9.63 -13.13 9.18
N LEU A 35 9.18 -11.90 9.41
CA LEU A 35 9.03 -10.89 8.36
C LEU A 35 10.41 -10.37 7.97
N GLU A 36 10.64 -10.26 6.67
CA GLU A 36 11.89 -9.83 6.05
C GLU A 36 11.56 -8.68 5.11
N ILE A 37 12.56 -7.84 4.80
CA ILE A 37 12.34 -6.62 4.04
C ILE A 37 11.82 -6.88 2.61
N ASN A 38 12.17 -8.04 2.06
CA ASN A 38 11.75 -8.52 0.75
C ASN A 38 10.39 -9.25 0.77
N HIS A 39 9.66 -9.21 1.88
CA HIS A 39 8.29 -9.70 1.94
C HIS A 39 7.31 -8.58 1.55
N GLU A 40 6.35 -8.93 0.70
CA GLU A 40 5.26 -8.04 0.30
C GLU A 40 3.90 -8.67 0.60
N VAL A 41 2.95 -7.82 1.01
CA VAL A 41 1.55 -8.21 1.12
C VAL A 41 0.93 -8.20 -0.28
N SER A 42 0.42 -9.34 -0.74
CA SER A 42 -0.21 -9.46 -2.05
C SER A 42 -1.51 -8.65 -2.13
N GLU A 43 -1.98 -8.40 -3.35
CA GLU A 43 -3.32 -7.83 -3.55
C GLU A 43 -4.42 -8.66 -2.85
N PRO A 44 -5.32 -8.00 -2.10
CA PRO A 44 -6.51 -8.63 -1.53
C PRO A 44 -7.38 -9.33 -2.58
N LYS A 45 -7.84 -10.55 -2.28
CA LYS A 45 -8.75 -11.31 -3.16
C LYS A 45 -9.95 -11.85 -2.41
N LEU A 46 -11.13 -11.75 -3.01
CA LEU A 46 -12.35 -12.38 -2.51
C LEU A 46 -12.60 -13.70 -3.26
N GLN A 47 -12.48 -14.83 -2.59
CA GLN A 47 -12.62 -16.17 -3.19
C GLN A 47 -13.87 -16.88 -2.66
N ASN A 48 -14.29 -17.94 -3.35
CA ASN A 48 -15.34 -18.83 -2.85
C ASN A 48 -14.78 -19.63 -1.66
N TYR A 49 -15.58 -19.76 -0.60
CA TYR A 49 -15.23 -20.49 0.60
C TYR A 49 -16.00 -21.81 0.68
N ASP A 50 -17.32 -21.73 0.65
CA ASP A 50 -18.27 -22.84 0.59
C ASP A 50 -19.42 -22.49 -0.38
N GLU A 51 -20.51 -23.25 -0.38
CA GLU A 51 -21.65 -23.04 -1.29
C GLU A 51 -22.27 -21.63 -1.22
N ASN A 52 -22.18 -20.96 -0.06
CA ASN A 52 -22.84 -19.66 0.17
C ASN A 52 -21.89 -18.59 0.72
N GLY A 53 -20.66 -18.95 1.06
CA GLY A 53 -19.68 -18.13 1.75
C GLY A 53 -18.57 -17.63 0.85
N ARG A 54 -18.10 -16.42 1.12
CA ARG A 54 -16.90 -15.84 0.53
C ARG A 54 -15.83 -15.67 1.60
N ILE A 55 -14.57 -15.81 1.20
CA ILE A 55 -13.41 -15.62 2.08
C ILE A 55 -12.51 -14.53 1.51
N HIS A 56 -12.15 -13.55 2.34
CA HIS A 56 -11.11 -12.60 2.03
C HIS A 56 -9.75 -13.28 2.20
N SER A 57 -8.95 -13.31 1.16
CA SER A 57 -7.64 -13.95 1.18
C SER A 57 -6.53 -12.97 0.80
N VAL A 58 -5.39 -13.15 1.44
CA VAL A 58 -4.17 -12.38 1.20
C VAL A 58 -2.98 -13.31 1.35
N ARG A 59 -1.89 -12.99 0.66
CA ARG A 59 -0.62 -13.69 0.80
C ARG A 59 0.45 -12.75 1.31
N ILE A 60 1.44 -13.34 1.95
CA ILE A 60 2.75 -12.73 2.08
C ILE A 60 3.63 -13.48 1.09
N ASP A 61 4.12 -12.74 0.11
CA ASP A 61 4.98 -13.26 -0.95
C ASP A 61 6.41 -12.72 -0.68
N ARG A 62 7.43 -13.57 -0.79
CA ARG A 62 8.83 -13.15 -0.83
C ARG A 62 9.20 -12.79 -2.26
N ILE A 63 9.76 -11.61 -2.44
CA ILE A 63 10.09 -11.05 -3.74
C ILE A 63 11.60 -10.99 -3.89
N THR A 64 12.11 -11.58 -4.96
CA THR A 64 13.54 -11.50 -5.32
C THR A 64 13.66 -11.05 -6.76
N TYR A 65 14.63 -10.20 -7.07
CA TYR A 65 14.78 -9.67 -8.43
C TYR A 65 15.97 -10.32 -9.14
N LYS A 66 15.79 -10.61 -10.43
CA LYS A 66 16.86 -11.07 -11.32
C LYS A 66 17.00 -10.15 -12.50
N GLU A 67 18.25 -9.79 -12.81
CA GLU A 67 18.61 -9.07 -14.01
C GLU A 67 18.58 -10.01 -15.22
N LYS A 68 17.73 -9.73 -16.21
CA LYS A 68 17.69 -10.47 -17.48
C LYS A 68 18.11 -9.60 -18.63
N LYS A 69 19.11 -10.09 -19.36
CA LYS A 69 19.62 -9.48 -20.60
C LYS A 69 18.83 -10.00 -21.78
N LYS A 70 18.29 -9.08 -22.59
CA LYS A 70 17.66 -9.41 -23.87
C LYS A 70 18.58 -8.98 -25.00
N TYR A 71 18.95 -9.94 -25.83
CA TYR A 71 19.75 -9.73 -27.03
C TYR A 71 18.80 -9.68 -28.24
N GLN A 72 18.19 -8.52 -28.50
CA GLN A 72 17.63 -8.15 -29.81
C GLN A 72 18.32 -6.85 -30.25
N PRO A 73 18.08 -6.21 -31.42
CA PRO A 73 19.11 -5.41 -32.11
C PRO A 73 19.71 -4.25 -31.28
N LYS A 74 19.10 -3.87 -30.16
CA LYS A 74 19.76 -3.18 -29.04
C LYS A 74 19.69 -4.05 -27.77
N PRO A 75 20.82 -4.36 -27.10
CA PRO A 75 20.82 -5.00 -25.80
C PRO A 75 20.00 -4.16 -24.81
N THR A 76 19.05 -4.80 -24.13
CA THR A 76 18.29 -4.18 -23.04
C THR A 76 18.37 -5.05 -21.81
N VAL A 77 18.40 -4.40 -20.65
CA VAL A 77 18.42 -5.05 -19.36
C VAL A 77 17.04 -4.84 -18.72
N SER A 78 16.59 -5.82 -17.96
CA SER A 78 15.32 -5.72 -17.25
C SER A 78 15.42 -6.43 -15.92
N HIS A 79 14.92 -5.81 -14.86
CA HIS A 79 14.85 -6.40 -13.54
C HIS A 79 13.48 -7.09 -13.38
N ILE A 80 13.49 -8.41 -13.23
CA ILE A 80 12.27 -9.20 -13.15
C ILE A 80 12.08 -9.71 -11.73
N ALA A 81 10.94 -9.37 -11.13
CA ALA A 81 10.51 -9.90 -9.84
C ALA A 81 10.12 -11.38 -9.95
N GLU A 82 10.72 -12.22 -9.11
CA GLU A 82 10.31 -13.59 -8.82
C GLU A 82 9.58 -13.62 -7.47
N LYS A 83 8.40 -14.23 -7.45
CA LYS A 83 7.53 -14.27 -6.25
C LYS A 83 7.44 -15.68 -5.70
N GLU A 84 7.81 -15.86 -4.45
CA GLU A 84 7.64 -17.09 -3.68
C GLU A 84 6.56 -16.90 -2.61
N GLN A 85 5.50 -17.71 -2.64
CA GLN A 85 4.44 -17.61 -1.63
C GLN A 85 4.94 -18.16 -0.28
N VAL A 86 5.13 -17.29 0.71
CA VAL A 86 5.51 -17.67 2.08
C VAL A 86 4.29 -18.23 2.83
N ILE A 87 3.18 -17.51 2.76
CA ILE A 87 1.91 -17.93 3.34
C ILE A 87 0.72 -17.37 2.56
N LYS A 88 -0.38 -18.12 2.58
CA LYS A 88 -1.70 -17.65 2.17
C LYS A 88 -2.66 -17.80 3.35
N LEU A 89 -3.28 -16.70 3.73
CA LEU A 89 -4.26 -16.65 4.80
C LEU A 89 -5.60 -16.20 4.24
N GLY A 90 -6.68 -16.52 4.96
CA GLY A 90 -7.98 -15.98 4.66
C GLY A 90 -8.87 -15.92 5.90
N THR A 91 -9.85 -15.02 5.85
CA THR A 91 -10.86 -14.85 6.89
C THR A 91 -12.19 -14.41 6.27
N THR A 92 -13.29 -14.82 6.90
CA THR A 92 -14.64 -14.35 6.57
C THR A 92 -14.97 -13.01 7.25
N ASN A 93 -14.18 -12.60 8.25
CA ASN A 93 -14.32 -11.32 8.93
C ASN A 93 -13.45 -10.26 8.27
N TYR A 94 -14.09 -9.23 7.71
CA TYR A 94 -13.37 -8.17 7.01
C TYR A 94 -12.54 -7.25 7.92
N ASN A 95 -12.96 -7.05 9.17
CA ASN A 95 -12.19 -6.24 10.11
C ASN A 95 -10.88 -6.94 10.48
N ASP A 96 -10.94 -8.25 10.71
CA ASP A 96 -9.74 -9.07 10.94
C ASP A 96 -8.82 -9.04 9.71
N PHE A 97 -9.40 -9.08 8.51
CA PHE A 97 -8.66 -8.99 7.25
C PHE A 97 -7.88 -7.68 7.12
N LEU A 98 -8.54 -6.54 7.34
CA LEU A 98 -7.90 -5.23 7.30
C LEU A 98 -6.88 -5.05 8.42
N SER A 99 -7.21 -5.51 9.62
CA SER A 99 -6.33 -5.45 10.79
C SER A 99 -5.03 -6.21 10.54
N PHE A 100 -5.11 -7.44 10.00
CA PHE A 100 -3.95 -8.23 9.66
C PHE A 100 -3.06 -7.56 8.61
N ILE A 101 -3.64 -7.07 7.51
CA ILE A 101 -2.88 -6.38 6.45
C ILE A 101 -2.13 -5.17 7.00
N ARG A 102 -2.82 -4.32 7.76
CA ARG A 102 -2.21 -3.13 8.37
C ARG A 102 -1.08 -3.51 9.32
N ALA A 103 -1.31 -4.47 10.20
CA ALA A 103 -0.31 -4.91 11.17
C ALA A 103 0.97 -5.45 10.50
N VAL A 104 0.83 -6.20 9.40
CA VAL A 104 1.97 -6.68 8.61
C VAL A 104 2.67 -5.52 7.90
N GLN A 105 1.94 -4.61 7.25
CA GLN A 105 2.54 -3.44 6.60
C GLN A 105 3.30 -2.54 7.60
N ASP A 106 2.72 -2.30 8.77
CA ASP A 106 3.36 -1.53 9.84
C ASP A 106 4.64 -2.21 10.33
N SER A 107 4.61 -3.54 10.43
CA SER A 107 5.78 -4.32 10.81
C SER A 107 6.88 -4.28 9.76
N LEU A 108 6.54 -4.35 8.46
CA LEU A 108 7.49 -4.23 7.36
C LEU A 108 8.14 -2.85 7.30
N MET A 109 7.37 -1.78 7.55
CA MET A 109 7.87 -0.41 7.60
C MET A 109 8.89 -0.19 8.73
N ASP A 110 8.68 -0.86 9.88
CA ASP A 110 9.55 -0.74 11.06
C ASP A 110 10.73 -1.73 11.03
N LEU A 111 10.92 -2.50 9.95
CA LEU A 111 12.09 -3.37 9.83
C LEU A 111 13.36 -2.52 9.69
N PRO A 112 14.46 -2.87 10.38
CA PRO A 112 15.70 -2.14 10.25
C PRO A 112 16.33 -2.41 8.88
N ALA A 113 16.91 -1.38 8.27
CA ALA A 113 17.90 -1.54 7.22
C ALA A 113 19.13 -2.25 7.81
N SER A 114 19.41 -3.49 7.41
CA SER A 114 20.63 -4.14 7.89
C SER A 114 21.86 -3.51 7.23
N SER A 115 23.02 -3.57 7.90
CA SER A 115 24.28 -3.10 7.31
C SER A 115 24.61 -3.84 6.02
N THR A 116 24.17 -5.09 5.85
CA THR A 116 24.27 -5.83 4.59
C THR A 116 23.39 -5.18 3.52
N ASP A 117 22.12 -4.89 3.82
CA ASP A 117 21.19 -4.27 2.86
C ASP A 117 21.66 -2.88 2.37
N LEU A 118 22.44 -2.17 3.19
CA LEU A 118 23.02 -0.86 2.87
C LEU A 118 24.44 -0.95 2.26
N SER A 119 25.19 -2.03 2.49
CA SER A 119 26.57 -2.20 1.99
C SER A 119 26.68 -3.08 0.75
N THR A 120 25.64 -3.85 0.44
CA THR A 120 25.56 -4.66 -0.78
C THR A 120 24.66 -4.05 -1.84
N VAL A 121 24.63 -2.71 -1.93
CA VAL A 121 24.15 -2.06 -3.16
C VAL A 121 24.95 -2.65 -4.33
N GLY A 122 24.23 -3.33 -5.23
CA GLY A 122 24.78 -4.28 -6.20
C GLY A 122 26.03 -3.75 -6.86
N LEU A 123 27.13 -4.51 -6.79
CA LEU A 123 28.44 -4.10 -7.31
C LEU A 123 28.46 -4.15 -8.85
N ASN A 124 27.68 -3.27 -9.50
CA ASN A 124 27.53 -3.01 -10.94
C ASN A 124 26.28 -3.64 -11.59
N TYR A 125 25.10 -3.04 -11.35
CA TYR A 125 23.97 -3.20 -12.27
C TYR A 125 24.34 -2.67 -13.65
N GLN A 126 23.94 -3.39 -14.70
CA GLN A 126 24.17 -2.94 -16.08
C GLN A 126 23.30 -1.74 -16.46
N GLU A 127 22.08 -1.70 -15.93
CA GLU A 127 21.14 -0.61 -16.11
C GLU A 127 20.69 -0.18 -14.72
N GLN A 128 20.97 1.07 -14.38
CA GLN A 128 20.59 1.61 -13.08
C GLN A 128 19.21 2.23 -13.16
N GLU A 129 18.32 1.87 -12.24
CA GLU A 129 16.97 2.43 -12.18
C GLU A 129 16.49 2.56 -10.74
N ILE A 130 15.62 3.54 -10.51
CA ILE A 130 14.86 3.70 -9.28
C ILE A 130 13.40 3.92 -9.66
N THR A 131 12.52 3.14 -9.05
CA THR A 131 11.07 3.27 -9.20
C THR A 131 10.49 3.78 -7.89
N VAL A 132 9.66 4.82 -7.98
CA VAL A 132 8.91 5.38 -6.85
C VAL A 132 7.42 5.16 -7.09
N ASP A 133 6.75 4.49 -6.16
CA ASP A 133 5.33 4.20 -6.19
C ASP A 133 4.61 4.95 -5.05
N VAL A 134 3.69 5.85 -5.39
CA VAL A 134 2.97 6.69 -4.44
C VAL A 134 1.52 6.24 -4.38
N LYS A 135 1.09 5.78 -3.21
CA LYS A 135 -0.26 5.27 -2.97
C LYS A 135 -0.99 6.13 -1.96
N ASP A 136 -2.09 6.75 -2.40
CA ASP A 136 -3.01 7.49 -1.54
C ASP A 136 -4.15 6.60 -1.05
N GLU A 137 -4.31 6.50 0.27
CA GLU A 137 -5.40 5.77 0.93
C GLU A 137 -6.33 6.76 1.62
N PHE A 138 -7.55 6.90 1.09
CA PHE A 138 -8.61 7.70 1.71
C PHE A 138 -9.54 6.81 2.57
N TYR A 139 -9.75 7.21 3.80
CA TYR A 139 -10.81 6.71 4.67
C TYR A 139 -11.73 7.87 5.06
N GLY A 140 -13.04 7.70 4.97
CA GLY A 140 -13.99 8.73 5.35
C GLY A 140 -15.28 8.18 5.93
N ILE A 141 -15.82 8.90 6.90
CA ILE A 141 -17.16 8.68 7.46
C ILE A 141 -18.05 9.79 6.90
N LEU A 142 -19.12 9.39 6.22
CA LEU A 142 -20.06 10.30 5.58
C LEU A 142 -21.35 10.41 6.39
N ALA A 143 -21.95 11.60 6.37
CA ALA A 143 -23.25 11.85 6.96
C ALA A 143 -24.36 11.12 6.20
N LYS A 144 -25.38 10.67 6.93
CA LYS A 144 -26.55 10.06 6.34
C LYS A 144 -27.33 11.09 5.51
N GLY A 145 -27.63 10.76 4.26
CA GLY A 145 -28.49 11.55 3.38
C GLY A 145 -27.72 12.43 2.40
N ASP A 146 -26.98 13.42 2.90
CA ASP A 146 -26.28 14.42 2.07
C ASP A 146 -24.83 14.03 1.69
N ASN A 147 -24.32 12.91 2.20
CA ASN A 147 -22.95 12.43 1.97
C ASN A 147 -21.86 13.43 2.38
N ARG A 148 -22.17 14.38 3.28
CA ARG A 148 -21.17 15.31 3.80
C ARG A 148 -20.10 14.55 4.58
N ILE A 149 -18.83 14.84 4.33
CA ILE A 149 -17.72 14.24 5.08
C ILE A 149 -17.80 14.70 6.54
N LEU A 150 -17.98 13.75 7.46
CA LEU A 150 -17.95 14.00 8.91
C LEU A 150 -16.53 13.88 9.46
N GLN A 151 -15.81 12.86 9.00
CA GLN A 151 -14.42 12.59 9.36
C GLN A 151 -13.72 12.01 8.15
N HIS A 152 -12.45 12.33 7.98
CA HIS A 152 -11.61 11.69 6.97
C HIS A 152 -10.18 11.51 7.48
N ASN A 153 -9.46 10.60 6.83
CA ASN A 153 -8.03 10.37 6.99
C ASN A 153 -7.46 10.05 5.61
N VAL A 154 -6.43 10.77 5.20
CA VAL A 154 -5.69 10.50 3.96
C VAL A 154 -4.29 10.09 4.37
N LEU A 155 -3.93 8.84 4.07
CA LEU A 155 -2.61 8.30 4.30
C LEU A 155 -1.93 8.07 2.95
N THR A 156 -0.83 8.78 2.71
CA THR A 156 0.00 8.57 1.53
C THR A 156 1.19 7.69 1.91
N ARG A 157 1.42 6.62 1.15
CA ARG A 157 2.58 5.73 1.30
C ARG A 157 3.47 5.85 0.07
N VAL A 158 4.74 6.13 0.29
CA VAL A 158 5.76 6.23 -0.76
C VAL A 158 6.64 5.00 -0.67
N HIS A 159 6.64 4.18 -1.73
CA HIS A 159 7.49 3.01 -1.83
C HIS A 159 8.60 3.24 -2.85
N VAL A 160 9.75 2.66 -2.59
CA VAL A 160 10.92 2.72 -3.46
C VAL A 160 11.37 1.30 -3.79
N LEU A 161 11.76 1.11 -5.05
CA LEU A 161 12.52 -0.05 -5.53
C LEU A 161 13.72 0.49 -6.31
N SER A 162 14.92 0.04 -5.99
CA SER A 162 16.15 0.52 -6.62
C SER A 162 17.06 -0.61 -7.07
N PHE A 163 17.67 -0.39 -8.23
CA PHE A 163 18.79 -1.14 -8.77
C PHE A 163 19.88 -0.11 -9.08
N LEU A 164 20.60 0.33 -8.05
CA LEU A 164 21.66 1.35 -8.17
C LEU A 164 23.01 0.69 -7.89
N SER A 165 24.08 1.20 -8.49
CA SER A 165 25.41 0.65 -8.31
C SER A 165 26.19 1.47 -7.29
N GLY A 166 26.77 0.83 -6.28
CA GLY A 166 27.57 1.49 -5.23
C GLY A 166 26.73 2.29 -4.24
N LEU A 167 27.38 3.07 -3.35
CA LEU A 167 26.67 3.88 -2.35
C LEU A 167 26.01 5.10 -3.01
N ALA A 168 24.71 5.00 -3.30
CA ALA A 168 23.92 6.06 -3.91
C ALA A 168 23.06 6.80 -2.86
N GLU A 169 23.54 7.96 -2.40
CA GLU A 169 22.72 8.88 -1.59
C GLU A 169 21.63 9.48 -2.49
N CYS A 170 20.37 9.23 -2.15
CA CYS A 170 19.20 9.70 -2.89
C CYS A 170 18.51 10.85 -2.15
N ARG A 171 17.91 11.77 -2.91
CA ARG A 171 17.08 12.86 -2.39
C ARG A 171 15.73 12.86 -3.07
N LEU A 172 14.65 12.78 -2.28
CA LEU A 172 13.28 12.82 -2.79
C LEU A 172 12.66 14.21 -2.52
N GLY A 173 12.23 14.87 -3.59
CA GLY A 173 11.47 16.12 -3.52
C GLY A 173 9.98 15.85 -3.65
N LEU A 174 9.19 16.32 -2.69
CA LEU A 174 7.73 16.36 -2.75
C LEU A 174 7.26 17.81 -2.82
N ASN A 175 6.05 18.05 -3.34
CA ASN A 175 5.41 19.37 -3.36
C ASN A 175 4.88 19.78 -1.96
N ASP A 176 5.74 19.72 -0.94
CA ASP A 176 5.43 20.13 0.44
C ASP A 176 5.40 21.65 0.55
N ILE A 177 4.29 22.20 1.03
CA ILE A 177 4.05 23.65 1.15
C ILE A 177 5.16 24.37 1.93
N LEU A 178 5.84 23.68 2.85
CA LEU A 178 6.92 24.24 3.66
C LEU A 178 8.21 24.51 2.90
N ILE A 179 8.42 23.89 1.73
CA ILE A 179 9.60 24.13 0.86
C ILE A 179 9.25 24.85 -0.44
N LYS A 180 8.06 25.45 -0.52
CA LYS A 180 7.62 26.16 -1.71
C LYS A 180 8.56 27.32 -2.05
N GLY A 181 9.18 27.27 -3.23
CA GLY A 181 10.18 28.23 -3.69
C GLY A 181 11.64 27.82 -3.39
N ASN A 182 11.84 26.77 -2.59
CA ASN A 182 13.13 26.15 -2.31
C ASN A 182 13.10 24.66 -2.73
N GLU A 183 12.49 24.37 -3.89
CA GLU A 183 12.37 23.01 -4.39
C GLU A 183 13.74 22.38 -4.71
N ILE A 184 13.87 21.05 -4.51
CA ILE A 184 15.10 20.30 -4.85
C ILE A 184 15.37 20.34 -6.36
N VAL A 185 14.31 20.39 -7.17
CA VAL A 185 14.35 20.39 -8.64
C VAL A 185 13.48 21.52 -9.15
N LEU A 186 13.94 22.22 -10.19
CA LEU A 186 13.18 23.29 -10.83
C LEU A 186 11.94 22.70 -11.52
N ARG A 187 10.83 23.44 -11.53
CA ARG A 187 9.57 22.96 -12.13
C ARG A 187 9.66 22.56 -13.60
N GLN A 188 10.59 23.15 -14.35
CA GLN A 188 10.80 22.83 -15.76
C GLN A 188 11.42 21.44 -15.99
N ASP A 189 12.13 20.91 -14.97
CA ASP A 189 12.77 19.60 -15.00
C ASP A 189 11.84 18.50 -14.43
N ILE A 190 10.64 18.89 -13.99
CA ILE A 190 9.59 17.98 -13.53
C ILE A 190 8.67 17.68 -14.72
N MET A 191 8.23 16.42 -14.85
CA MET A 191 7.21 16.06 -15.82
C MET A 191 5.99 16.98 -15.67
N PRO A 192 5.44 17.56 -16.76
CA PRO A 192 4.34 18.51 -16.68
C PRO A 192 3.18 17.96 -15.85
N THR A 193 2.95 18.54 -14.68
CA THR A 193 1.87 18.11 -13.79
C THR A 193 0.58 18.84 -14.13
N THR A 194 -0.55 18.14 -14.03
CA THR A 194 -1.88 18.75 -14.19
C THR A 194 -2.34 19.52 -12.95
N THR A 195 -1.53 19.51 -11.88
CA THR A 195 -1.80 20.17 -10.60
C THR A 195 -0.70 21.12 -10.17
N THR A 196 -1.10 22.28 -9.66
CA THR A 196 -0.24 23.26 -8.99
C THR A 196 -0.47 23.29 -7.48
N LYS A 197 -1.27 22.34 -6.95
CA LYS A 197 -1.57 22.24 -5.52
C LYS A 197 -0.33 21.81 -4.76
N TRP A 198 -0.13 22.45 -3.62
CA TRP A 198 0.88 22.09 -2.64
C TRP A 198 0.22 21.29 -1.52
N ILE A 199 0.94 20.30 -0.99
CA ILE A 199 0.45 19.41 0.05
C ILE A 199 1.13 19.80 1.36
N GLN A 200 0.42 19.72 2.47
CA GLN A 200 1.03 19.81 3.79
C GLN A 200 1.23 18.39 4.32
N LEU A 201 2.49 18.01 4.55
CA LEU A 201 2.83 16.70 5.11
C LEU A 201 2.70 16.74 6.64
N ASN A 202 1.81 15.91 7.18
CA ASN A 202 1.57 15.75 8.62
C ASN A 202 1.92 14.32 9.05
N ASP A 203 2.25 14.11 10.33
CA ASP A 203 2.52 12.78 10.92
C ASP A 203 3.45 11.91 10.05
N CYS A 204 4.56 12.48 9.56
CA CYS A 204 5.52 11.75 8.74
C CYS A 204 6.16 10.61 9.56
N HIS A 205 6.20 9.42 8.98
CA HIS A 205 6.91 8.25 9.51
C HIS A 205 7.86 7.75 8.42
N PHE A 206 9.13 7.59 8.79
CA PHE A 206 10.19 7.26 7.85
C PHE A 206 10.74 5.86 8.10
N HIS A 207 11.21 5.21 7.04
CA HIS A 207 11.97 3.99 7.16
C HIS A 207 13.36 4.33 7.72
N SER A 208 13.99 3.38 8.42
CA SER A 208 15.26 3.62 9.11
C SER A 208 16.46 3.98 8.21
N CYS A 209 16.27 4.00 6.88
CA CYS A 209 17.30 4.40 5.92
C CYS A 209 17.24 5.89 5.54
N VAL A 210 16.22 6.60 6.01
CA VAL A 210 16.05 8.05 5.81
C VAL A 210 16.78 8.80 6.92
N ASP A 211 17.44 9.89 6.55
CA ASP A 211 18.00 10.86 7.48
C ASP A 211 16.88 11.78 8.01
N GLU A 212 16.33 11.42 9.17
CA GLU A 212 15.29 12.20 9.84
C GLU A 212 15.79 13.57 10.32
N GLU A 213 17.09 13.73 10.61
CA GLU A 213 17.67 15.01 11.04
C GLU A 213 17.73 16.01 9.87
N ALA A 214 18.09 15.53 8.68
CA ALA A 214 18.02 16.32 7.45
C ALA A 214 16.58 16.76 7.14
N PHE A 215 15.59 15.90 7.38
CA PHE A 215 14.18 16.28 7.23
C PHE A 215 13.74 17.28 8.31
N ALA A 216 14.14 17.10 9.56
CA ALA A 216 13.78 18.00 10.65
C ALA A 216 14.37 19.41 10.48
N SER A 217 15.61 19.50 9.98
CA SER A 217 16.34 20.77 9.84
C SER A 217 16.08 21.50 8.53
N ALA A 218 16.04 20.78 7.42
CA ALA A 218 15.98 21.35 6.07
C ALA A 218 14.77 20.88 5.25
N ARG A 219 13.92 20.00 5.81
CA ARG A 219 12.76 19.40 5.12
C ARG A 219 13.15 18.63 3.84
N VAL A 220 14.37 18.10 3.81
CA VAL A 220 14.90 17.29 2.71
C VAL A 220 14.78 15.82 3.08
N ILE A 221 14.18 15.02 2.20
CA ILE A 221 14.10 13.56 2.36
C ILE A 221 15.36 12.96 1.72
N MET A 222 16.37 12.69 2.53
CA MET A 222 17.64 12.11 2.12
C MET A 222 17.72 10.66 2.62
N PHE A 223 18.14 9.73 1.77
CA PHE A 223 18.16 8.30 2.14
C PHE A 223 19.14 7.51 1.29
N ASN A 224 19.62 6.40 1.86
CA ASN A 224 20.30 5.35 1.10
C ASN A 224 19.29 4.24 0.79
N PRO A 225 18.91 4.02 -0.47
CA PRO A 225 17.87 3.05 -0.79
C PRO A 225 18.37 1.62 -0.58
N LEU A 226 17.44 0.71 -0.30
CA LEU A 226 17.76 -0.71 -0.15
C LEU A 226 17.89 -1.39 -1.51
N ASP A 227 18.88 -2.26 -1.63
CA ASP A 227 19.20 -2.94 -2.90
C ASP A 227 18.14 -3.96 -3.31
N ALA A 228 17.72 -3.92 -4.59
CA ALA A 228 16.84 -4.90 -5.23
C ALA A 228 15.62 -5.32 -4.37
N CYS A 229 15.05 -4.39 -3.61
CA CYS A 229 13.95 -4.65 -2.71
C CYS A 229 12.96 -3.49 -2.74
N ARG A 230 11.67 -3.80 -2.91
CA ARG A 230 10.61 -2.80 -2.80
C ARG A 230 10.22 -2.66 -1.33
N PHE A 231 10.33 -1.45 -0.78
CA PHE A 231 9.96 -1.17 0.61
C PHE A 231 9.23 0.17 0.71
N GLU A 232 8.52 0.39 1.81
CA GLU A 232 7.90 1.67 2.12
C GLU A 232 8.99 2.62 2.66
N LEU A 233 9.32 3.68 1.93
CA LEU A 233 10.34 4.66 2.32
C LEU A 233 9.81 5.60 3.39
N MET A 234 8.59 6.08 3.17
CA MET A 234 7.90 6.98 4.09
C MET A 234 6.40 6.89 3.93
N ARG A 235 5.69 7.31 4.98
CA ARG A 235 4.27 7.59 4.93
C ARG A 235 3.96 8.87 5.68
N PHE A 236 2.93 9.56 5.25
CA PHE A 236 2.48 10.79 5.87
C PHE A 236 0.97 10.94 5.71
N ARG A 237 0.39 11.79 6.54
CA ARG A 237 -1.00 12.20 6.45
C ARG A 237 -1.13 13.53 5.75
N SER A 238 -2.24 13.70 5.04
CA SER A 238 -2.61 14.96 4.40
C SER A 238 -4.10 15.24 4.57
N VAL A 239 -4.51 16.45 4.23
CA VAL A 239 -5.93 16.83 4.24
C VAL A 239 -6.52 16.52 2.87
N PHE A 240 -7.72 15.92 2.86
CA PHE A 240 -8.49 15.77 1.63
C PHE A 240 -8.89 17.15 1.10
N SER A 241 -8.28 17.56 -0.01
CA SER A 241 -8.41 18.92 -0.57
C SER A 241 -9.27 18.99 -1.83
N GLU A 242 -9.95 17.90 -2.18
CA GLU A 242 -10.89 17.88 -3.31
C GLU A 242 -12.27 18.35 -2.88
N LYS A 243 -12.93 19.07 -3.79
CA LYS A 243 -14.27 19.65 -3.54
C LYS A 243 -15.37 18.59 -3.48
N THR A 244 -15.15 17.45 -4.15
CA THR A 244 -16.14 16.38 -4.31
C THR A 244 -15.48 15.04 -4.03
N MET A 245 -16.24 14.11 -3.44
CA MET A 245 -15.83 12.71 -3.31
C MET A 245 -15.73 12.02 -4.67
N PRO A 246 -14.92 10.96 -4.84
CA PRO A 246 -14.87 10.18 -6.08
C PRO A 246 -16.24 9.63 -6.50
N PHE A 247 -17.02 9.20 -5.49
CA PHE A 247 -18.36 8.67 -5.66
C PHE A 247 -19.30 9.27 -4.64
N THR A 248 -20.58 9.27 -4.98
CA THR A 248 -21.67 9.37 -4.01
C THR A 248 -22.37 8.02 -3.94
N LEU A 249 -22.71 7.58 -2.72
CA LEU A 249 -23.42 6.33 -2.47
C LEU A 249 -24.74 6.65 -1.79
N ARG A 250 -25.86 6.39 -2.47
CA ARG A 250 -27.19 6.45 -1.88
C ARG A 250 -27.67 5.05 -1.56
N ILE A 251 -28.15 4.84 -0.33
CA ILE A 251 -28.67 3.53 0.11
C ILE A 251 -30.10 3.72 0.62
N ARG A 252 -30.99 2.81 0.25
CA ARG A 252 -32.32 2.65 0.80
C ARG A 252 -32.45 1.23 1.35
N ALA A 253 -32.93 1.13 2.59
CA ALA A 253 -33.27 -0.13 3.23
C ALA A 253 -34.73 -0.07 3.68
N SER A 254 -35.50 -1.12 3.39
CA SER A 254 -36.86 -1.30 3.88
C SER A 254 -37.02 -2.70 4.47
N VAL A 255 -37.75 -2.79 5.58
CA VAL A 255 -38.05 -4.05 6.27
C VAL A 255 -39.55 -4.29 6.15
N ASN A 256 -39.94 -5.34 5.45
CA ASN A 256 -41.32 -5.73 5.21
C ASN A 256 -41.57 -7.09 5.87
N GLY A 257 -41.85 -7.08 7.18
CA GLY A 257 -42.00 -8.30 7.97
C GLY A 257 -40.67 -9.09 8.02
N ALA A 258 -40.65 -10.27 7.38
CA ALA A 258 -39.47 -11.14 7.30
C ALA A 258 -38.54 -10.82 6.13
N GLU A 259 -38.91 -9.89 5.25
CA GLU A 259 -38.11 -9.50 4.09
C GLU A 259 -37.35 -8.19 4.34
N VAL A 260 -36.09 -8.15 3.93
CA VAL A 260 -35.27 -6.94 3.93
C VAL A 260 -34.89 -6.62 2.50
N GLU A 261 -35.37 -5.48 1.99
CA GLU A 261 -35.01 -4.97 0.68
C GLU A 261 -33.90 -3.91 0.82
N LEU A 262 -32.80 -4.09 0.08
CA LEU A 262 -31.67 -3.17 0.03
C LEU A 262 -31.46 -2.70 -1.40
N GLN A 263 -31.50 -1.38 -1.60
CA GLN A 263 -31.22 -0.74 -2.89
C GLN A 263 -30.09 0.28 -2.74
N SER A 264 -29.16 0.28 -3.70
CA SER A 264 -28.03 1.21 -3.72
C SER A 264 -27.80 1.83 -5.08
N TRP A 265 -27.47 3.12 -5.07
CA TRP A 265 -27.04 3.85 -6.25
C TRP A 265 -25.65 4.42 -5.98
N LEU A 266 -24.68 3.96 -6.77
CA LEU A 266 -23.33 4.50 -6.79
C LEU A 266 -23.20 5.39 -8.02
N VAL A 267 -22.85 6.66 -7.82
CA VAL A 267 -22.71 7.64 -8.90
C VAL A 267 -21.31 8.24 -8.85
N MET A 268 -20.58 8.16 -9.96
CA MET A 268 -19.30 8.83 -10.16
C MET A 268 -19.49 10.35 -10.12
N SER A 269 -18.65 11.05 -9.37
CA SER A 269 -18.67 12.50 -9.36
C SER A 269 -18.00 13.03 -10.63
N PRO A 270 -18.68 13.85 -11.45
CA PRO A 270 -18.17 14.32 -12.74
C PRO A 270 -16.91 15.22 -12.63
N GLY A 271 -16.60 15.72 -11.43
CA GLY A 271 -15.44 16.58 -11.16
C GLY A 271 -14.26 15.88 -10.47
N PHE A 272 -14.38 14.60 -10.11
CA PHE A 272 -13.28 13.84 -9.51
C PHE A 272 -12.51 13.12 -10.61
N SER A 273 -11.53 13.82 -11.20
CA SER A 273 -10.59 13.22 -12.15
C SER A 273 -9.17 13.42 -11.67
N SER A 274 -8.40 12.33 -11.61
CA SER A 274 -6.96 12.35 -11.38
C SER A 274 -6.20 13.02 -12.54
N ASN A 275 -6.79 13.06 -13.74
CA ASN A 275 -6.24 13.73 -14.92
C ASN A 275 -7.29 14.63 -15.58
N ARG A 276 -6.97 15.91 -15.75
CA ARG A 276 -7.87 16.87 -16.40
C ARG A 276 -7.97 16.69 -17.92
N ASP A 277 -7.12 15.85 -18.50
CA ASP A 277 -7.18 15.47 -19.91
C ASP A 277 -8.24 14.38 -20.12
N PRO A 278 -9.30 14.65 -20.91
CA PRO A 278 -10.35 13.68 -21.19
C PRO A 278 -9.87 12.40 -21.88
N LEU A 279 -8.72 12.44 -22.57
CA LEU A 279 -8.17 11.29 -23.29
C LEU A 279 -7.35 10.33 -22.40
N SER A 280 -7.03 10.74 -21.17
CA SER A 280 -6.25 9.98 -20.20
C SER A 280 -7.00 9.70 -18.89
N GLN A 281 -8.33 9.65 -18.96
CA GLN A 281 -9.16 9.26 -17.82
C GLN A 281 -8.83 7.83 -17.40
N VAL A 282 -8.52 7.65 -16.12
CA VAL A 282 -8.27 6.34 -15.51
C VAL A 282 -9.60 5.82 -14.95
N PRO A 283 -10.11 4.66 -15.40
CA PRO A 283 -11.34 4.10 -14.86
C PRO A 283 -11.14 3.71 -13.39
N CYS A 284 -12.21 3.85 -12.58
CA CYS A 284 -12.18 3.24 -11.26
C CYS A 284 -12.59 1.77 -11.36
N GLU A 285 -11.66 0.90 -10.99
CA GLU A 285 -11.82 -0.55 -11.06
C GLU A 285 -11.95 -1.14 -9.64
N ASN A 286 -12.38 -2.41 -9.57
CA ASN A 286 -12.46 -3.17 -8.32
C ASN A 286 -13.35 -2.53 -7.23
N VAL A 287 -14.37 -1.79 -7.65
CA VAL A 287 -15.34 -1.16 -6.75
C VAL A 287 -16.16 -2.22 -6.01
N MET A 288 -16.20 -2.14 -4.68
CA MET A 288 -16.94 -3.06 -3.83
C MET A 288 -17.81 -2.31 -2.84
N ILE A 289 -19.12 -2.60 -2.84
CA ILE A 289 -20.08 -2.09 -1.87
C ILE A 289 -20.41 -3.21 -0.89
N ARG A 290 -20.34 -2.92 0.42
CA ARG A 290 -20.52 -3.90 1.49
C ARG A 290 -21.66 -3.49 2.40
N TYR A 291 -22.59 -4.41 2.63
CA TYR A 291 -23.69 -4.22 3.56
C TYR A 291 -23.43 -5.07 4.82
N PRO A 292 -23.40 -4.46 6.01
CA PRO A 292 -23.46 -5.23 7.25
C PRO A 292 -24.86 -5.85 7.36
N VAL A 293 -24.95 -7.17 7.23
CA VAL A 293 -26.18 -7.92 7.45
C VAL A 293 -26.16 -8.44 8.89
N PRO A 294 -27.18 -8.17 9.72
CA PRO A 294 -27.26 -8.72 11.06
C PRO A 294 -27.12 -10.24 11.06
N HIS A 295 -26.37 -10.78 12.02
CA HIS A 295 -26.33 -12.22 12.24
C HIS A 295 -27.69 -12.72 12.76
N LYS A 296 -28.05 -13.95 12.40
CA LYS A 296 -29.21 -14.64 12.99
C LYS A 296 -29.02 -14.86 14.48
#